data_AF-A0A0F3GKU1-F1
#
_entry.id   AF-A0A0F3GKU1-F1
#
_cell.length_a   1.000
_cell.length_b   1.000
_cell.length_c   1.000
_cell.angle_alpha   90.00
_cell.angle_beta   90.00
_cell.angle_gamma   90.00
#
_symmetry.space_group_name_H-M   'P 1'
#
loop_
_entity.id
_entity.type
_entity.pdbx_description
1 polymer ?
#
loop_
_entity_poly.entity_id
_entity_poly.type
_entity_poly.pdbx_seq_one_letter_code
_entity_poly.pdbx_strand_id
1 'polypeptide(L)'
;MWTKDANLPGTYKTWQQALDYVTSMNNGAGTYGYTDWRLPNRKELFSLVDRATYTPSLPSGHPFTNVQSSYYWSSTSYAADTPRAWGVDMYVGGVYAYFKSYSYYVWPVRGGQVDTFVNLVISKAGTGSGTVTSSPAGINCGATCSFLFPQSTSVTLTPTADSGSTFTGWSGDCSGT
;
A
#
# COMPACT_ATOMS: atom_id res chain seq x y z
N MET A 1 1.22 -0.98 -2.99
CA MET A 1 1.69 -1.23 -4.38
C MET A 1 3.09 -1.83 -4.34
N TRP A 2 3.37 -2.86 -5.12
CA TRP A 2 4.67 -3.55 -5.18
C TRP A 2 5.53 -3.03 -6.33
N THR A 3 6.85 -3.15 -6.23
CA THR A 3 7.71 -2.98 -7.42
C THR A 3 7.38 -4.07 -8.45
N LYS A 4 7.33 -3.69 -9.73
CA LYS A 4 7.09 -4.65 -10.82
C LYS A 4 8.28 -5.60 -10.99
N ASP A 5 9.49 -5.06 -10.92
CA ASP A 5 10.71 -5.86 -10.80
C ASP A 5 10.87 -6.36 -9.36
N ALA A 6 10.82 -7.68 -9.20
CA ALA A 6 10.94 -8.37 -7.92
C ALA A 6 12.39 -8.44 -7.43
N ASN A 7 13.39 -8.14 -8.24
CA ASN A 7 14.81 -8.15 -7.87
C ASN A 7 15.49 -6.84 -8.28
N LEU A 8 14.84 -5.71 -7.95
CA LEU A 8 15.34 -4.37 -8.22
C LEU A 8 16.78 -4.09 -7.73
N PRO A 9 17.26 -4.62 -6.59
CA PRO A 9 18.66 -4.43 -6.20
C PRO A 9 19.67 -5.24 -7.02
N GLY A 10 19.22 -6.19 -7.85
CA GLY A 10 20.06 -7.07 -8.68
C GLY A 10 21.01 -7.99 -7.91
N THR A 11 21.00 -7.95 -6.57
CA THR A 11 21.97 -8.58 -5.67
C THR A 11 21.31 -8.94 -4.34
N TYR A 12 21.84 -9.97 -3.68
CA TYR A 12 21.41 -10.37 -2.35
C TYR A 12 21.83 -9.34 -1.30
N LYS A 13 21.06 -9.24 -0.21
CA LYS A 13 21.33 -8.35 0.91
C LYS A 13 21.13 -9.05 2.24
N THR A 14 21.96 -8.74 3.23
CA THR A 14 21.63 -9.05 4.62
C THR A 14 20.35 -8.33 5.02
N TRP A 15 19.73 -8.76 6.13
CA TRP A 15 18.46 -8.18 6.54
C TRP A 15 18.56 -6.67 6.82
N GLN A 16 19.65 -6.22 7.45
CA GLN A 16 19.87 -4.80 7.68
C GLN A 16 20.14 -4.05 6.36
N GLN A 17 20.97 -4.60 5.47
CA GLN A 17 21.22 -4.01 4.15
C GLN A 17 19.94 -3.93 3.30
N ALA A 18 19.00 -4.86 3.47
CA ALA A 18 17.70 -4.82 2.82
C ALA A 18 16.88 -3.62 3.32
N LEU A 19 16.81 -3.39 4.63
CA LEU A 19 16.14 -2.22 5.21
C LEU A 19 16.80 -0.91 4.75
N ASP A 20 18.13 -0.85 4.77
CA ASP A 20 18.88 0.34 4.35
C ASP A 20 18.66 0.63 2.86
N TYR A 21 18.63 -0.42 2.02
CA TYR A 21 18.34 -0.29 0.59
C TYR A 21 16.94 0.28 0.35
N VAL A 22 15.92 -0.24 1.01
CA VAL A 22 14.58 0.29 0.79
C VAL A 22 14.42 1.69 1.38
N THR A 23 15.17 2.03 2.43
CA THR A 23 15.25 3.41 2.94
C THR A 23 15.88 4.34 1.89
N SER A 24 16.94 3.91 1.20
CA SER A 24 17.59 4.74 0.18
C SER A 24 16.72 4.98 -1.05
N MET A 25 15.78 4.08 -1.36
CA MET A 25 14.76 4.27 -2.40
C MET A 25 13.86 5.49 -2.17
N ASN A 26 13.81 6.02 -0.95
CA ASN A 26 12.99 7.16 -0.55
C ASN A 26 13.73 8.50 -0.60
N ASN A 27 15.01 8.51 -0.95
CA ASN A 27 15.80 9.73 -1.02
C ASN A 27 15.44 10.58 -2.26
N GLY A 28 15.56 11.90 -2.14
CA GLY A 28 15.32 12.83 -3.25
C GLY A 28 13.88 12.75 -3.77
N ALA A 29 13.72 12.61 -5.10
CA ALA A 29 12.41 12.42 -5.73
C ALA A 29 11.79 11.03 -5.50
N GLY A 30 12.53 10.12 -4.85
CA GLY A 30 12.11 8.74 -4.63
C GLY A 30 12.21 7.87 -5.89
N THR A 31 12.11 6.56 -5.70
CA THR A 31 12.16 5.61 -6.80
C THR A 31 10.79 5.53 -7.47
N TYR A 32 10.72 5.66 -8.80
CA TYR A 32 9.44 5.76 -9.54
C TYR A 32 8.54 6.94 -9.09
N GLY A 33 9.13 8.03 -8.59
CA GLY A 33 8.39 9.21 -8.11
C GLY A 33 7.75 9.04 -6.72
N TYR A 34 8.22 8.05 -5.96
CA TYR A 34 7.59 7.54 -4.75
C TYR A 34 8.61 7.46 -3.61
N THR A 35 8.28 8.01 -2.43
CA THR A 35 9.18 8.15 -1.27
C THR A 35 8.70 7.43 0.00
N ASP A 36 7.80 6.46 -0.13
CA ASP A 36 7.29 5.66 1.02
C ASP A 36 7.67 4.17 0.94
N TRP A 37 8.63 3.79 0.10
CA TRP A 37 9.04 2.40 -0.05
C TRP A 37 9.49 1.80 1.28
N ARG A 38 9.12 0.55 1.51
CA ARG A 38 9.55 -0.24 2.67
C ARG A 38 9.69 -1.71 2.31
N LEU A 39 10.38 -2.43 3.18
CA LEU A 39 10.40 -3.89 3.13
C LEU A 39 9.03 -4.42 3.62
N PRO A 40 8.36 -5.32 2.87
CA PRO A 40 7.05 -5.84 3.23
C PRO A 40 7.12 -6.62 4.54
N ASN A 41 6.05 -6.59 5.34
CA ASN A 41 5.95 -7.49 6.48
C ASN A 41 5.67 -8.93 6.02
N ARG A 42 5.80 -9.91 6.93
CA ARG A 42 5.63 -11.33 6.62
C ARG A 42 4.27 -11.64 6.00
N LYS A 43 3.19 -10.99 6.44
CA LYS A 43 1.83 -11.25 5.96
C LYS A 43 1.65 -10.75 4.52
N GLU A 44 2.17 -9.57 4.21
CA GLU A 44 2.08 -8.98 2.88
C GLU A 44 2.88 -9.76 1.85
N LEU A 45 4.11 -10.15 2.20
CA LEU A 45 4.92 -10.96 1.29
C LEU A 45 4.29 -12.34 1.09
N PHE A 46 3.70 -12.91 2.14
CA PHE A 46 2.99 -14.17 2.05
C PHE A 46 1.68 -14.07 1.23
N SER A 47 1.01 -12.92 1.19
CA SER A 47 -0.24 -12.77 0.43
C SER A 47 -0.04 -12.81 -1.10
N LEU A 48 1.20 -12.76 -1.58
CA LEU A 48 1.51 -12.98 -3.00
C LEU A 48 1.51 -14.46 -3.39
N VAL A 49 1.66 -15.36 -2.42
CA VAL A 49 1.94 -16.78 -2.67
C VAL A 49 0.70 -17.51 -3.18
N ASP A 50 0.87 -18.23 -4.28
CA ASP A 50 -0.07 -19.26 -4.76
C ASP A 50 0.62 -20.63 -4.77
N ARG A 51 0.22 -21.51 -3.84
CA ARG A 51 0.79 -22.86 -3.69
C ARG A 51 0.30 -23.87 -4.72
N ALA A 52 -0.65 -23.50 -5.58
CA ALA A 52 -0.97 -24.30 -6.76
C ALA A 52 0.13 -24.21 -7.84
N THR A 53 1.05 -23.25 -7.69
CA THR A 53 2.18 -23.01 -8.59
C THR A 53 3.51 -23.18 -7.85
N TYR A 54 4.57 -23.45 -8.61
CA TYR A 54 5.94 -23.50 -8.12
C TYR A 54 6.87 -22.91 -9.19
N THR A 55 7.99 -22.31 -8.78
CA THR A 55 8.99 -21.69 -9.69
C THR A 55 8.48 -20.61 -10.67
N PRO A 56 7.93 -19.47 -10.20
CA PRO A 56 7.70 -19.10 -8.82
C PRO A 56 6.31 -19.55 -8.32
N SER A 57 6.13 -19.56 -7.01
CA SER A 57 4.87 -19.81 -6.31
C SER A 57 3.97 -18.56 -6.32
N LEU A 58 3.65 -18.07 -7.52
CA LEU A 58 2.79 -16.91 -7.76
C LEU A 58 1.65 -17.27 -8.72
N PRO A 59 0.47 -16.62 -8.59
CA PRO A 59 -0.65 -16.85 -9.49
C PRO A 59 -0.26 -16.71 -10.97
N SER A 60 -0.79 -17.59 -11.82
CA SER A 60 -0.61 -17.49 -13.26
C SER A 60 -1.08 -16.13 -13.80
N GLY A 61 -0.28 -15.51 -14.67
CA GLY A 61 -0.58 -14.18 -15.22
C GLY A 61 -0.24 -13.00 -14.31
N HIS A 62 0.52 -13.22 -13.22
CA HIS A 62 0.97 -12.13 -12.36
C HIS A 62 1.73 -11.02 -13.13
N PRO A 63 1.65 -9.75 -12.72
CA PRO A 63 2.29 -8.64 -13.44
C PRO A 63 3.79 -8.51 -13.19
N PHE A 64 4.34 -9.28 -12.26
CA PHE A 64 5.72 -9.15 -11.78
C PHE A 64 6.75 -9.73 -12.75
N THR A 65 7.90 -9.09 -12.80
CA THR A 65 9.05 -9.46 -13.64
C THR A 65 10.26 -9.77 -12.77
N ASN A 66 11.18 -10.58 -13.30
CA ASN A 66 12.46 -10.90 -12.63
C ASN A 66 12.27 -11.52 -11.22
N VAL A 67 11.18 -12.26 -11.04
CA VAL A 67 10.90 -13.03 -9.83
C VAL A 67 11.90 -14.16 -9.71
N GLN A 68 12.62 -14.18 -8.59
CA GLN A 68 13.60 -15.21 -8.30
C GLN A 68 12.91 -16.37 -7.60
N SER A 69 13.17 -17.60 -8.04
CA SER A 69 12.64 -18.81 -7.37
C SER A 69 13.47 -19.12 -6.12
N SER A 70 13.42 -18.23 -5.14
CA SER A 70 14.25 -18.24 -3.94
C SER A 70 13.61 -17.41 -2.82
N TYR A 71 14.36 -17.18 -1.76
CA TYR A 71 13.88 -16.53 -0.55
C TYR A 71 13.93 -15.01 -0.62
N TYR A 72 12.86 -14.39 -0.14
CA TYR A 72 12.69 -12.95 -0.03
C TYR A 72 12.53 -12.52 1.42
N TRP A 73 13.28 -11.48 1.81
CA TRP A 73 13.19 -10.93 3.15
C TRP A 73 11.85 -10.24 3.42
N SER A 74 11.32 -10.43 4.63
CA SER A 74 10.30 -9.55 5.21
C SER A 74 10.90 -8.64 6.29
N SER A 75 10.24 -7.54 6.63
CA SER A 75 10.58 -6.65 7.75
C SER A 75 10.23 -7.22 9.12
N THR A 76 9.68 -8.44 9.20
CA THR A 76 9.21 -9.03 10.45
C THR A 76 10.32 -9.83 11.14
N SER A 77 10.81 -9.35 12.29
CA SER A 77 11.73 -10.12 13.14
C SER A 77 11.06 -11.36 13.73
N TYR A 78 11.81 -12.45 13.93
CA TYR A 78 11.29 -13.64 14.58
C TYR A 78 11.28 -13.46 16.10
N ALA A 79 10.09 -13.44 16.71
CA ALA A 79 9.93 -13.09 18.11
C ALA A 79 10.62 -14.06 19.09
N ALA A 80 10.71 -15.35 18.75
CA ALA A 80 11.35 -16.34 19.61
C ALA A 80 12.89 -16.36 19.51
N ASP A 81 13.46 -15.79 18.45
CA ASP A 81 14.91 -15.70 18.23
C ASP A 81 15.21 -14.46 17.36
N THR A 82 15.46 -13.33 18.02
CA THR A 82 15.54 -11.99 17.42
C THR A 82 16.74 -11.77 16.47
N PRO A 83 17.84 -12.55 16.54
CA PRO A 83 18.82 -12.69 15.47
C PRO A 83 18.26 -13.18 14.12
N ARG A 84 17.04 -13.75 14.08
CA ARG A 84 16.39 -14.19 12.85
C ARG A 84 15.27 -13.26 12.41
N ALA A 85 14.98 -13.29 11.12
CA ALA A 85 13.84 -12.61 10.52
C ALA A 85 13.06 -13.57 9.63
N TRP A 86 11.77 -13.29 9.46
CA TRP A 86 10.91 -14.03 8.56
C TRP A 86 11.12 -13.60 7.11
N GLY A 87 10.79 -14.50 6.21
CA GLY A 87 10.76 -14.27 4.77
C GLY A 87 10.03 -15.41 4.09
N VAL A 88 9.86 -15.25 2.78
CA VAL A 88 9.01 -16.12 1.98
C VAL A 88 9.85 -16.71 0.86
N ASP A 89 9.83 -18.04 0.77
CA ASP A 89 10.43 -18.79 -0.31
C ASP A 89 9.49 -18.83 -1.51
N MET A 90 9.87 -18.17 -2.59
CA MET A 90 9.10 -18.13 -3.83
C MET A 90 9.27 -19.40 -4.68
N TYR A 91 10.12 -20.36 -4.29
CA TYR A 91 10.20 -21.66 -4.96
C TYR A 91 8.93 -22.49 -4.72
N VAL A 92 8.53 -22.69 -3.46
CA VAL A 92 7.36 -23.50 -3.05
C VAL A 92 6.32 -22.75 -2.20
N GLY A 93 6.52 -21.46 -1.93
CA GLY A 93 5.59 -20.65 -1.14
C GLY A 93 5.70 -20.88 0.37
N GLY A 94 6.88 -21.28 0.84
CA GLY A 94 7.16 -21.53 2.25
C GLY A 94 7.44 -20.24 3.02
N VAL A 95 7.11 -20.20 4.31
CA VAL A 95 7.42 -19.05 5.19
C VAL A 95 8.34 -19.52 6.30
N TYR A 96 9.59 -19.06 6.30
CA TYR A 96 10.63 -19.53 7.21
C TYR A 96 11.33 -18.37 7.91
N ALA A 97 12.11 -18.67 8.94
CA ALA A 97 12.92 -17.69 9.66
C ALA A 97 14.41 -18.07 9.58
N TYR A 98 15.24 -17.13 9.11
CA TYR A 98 16.69 -17.30 8.96
C TYR A 98 17.47 -16.19 9.64
N PHE A 99 18.76 -16.44 9.91
CA PHE A 99 19.65 -15.47 10.52
C PHE A 99 19.75 -14.20 9.67
N LYS A 100 19.65 -13.03 10.33
CA LYS A 100 19.73 -11.71 9.69
C LYS A 100 21.07 -11.44 9.00
N SER A 101 22.11 -12.22 9.33
CA SER A 101 23.43 -12.19 8.69
C SER A 101 23.46 -12.87 7.31
N TYR A 102 22.47 -13.68 6.96
CA TYR A 102 22.38 -14.31 5.64
C TYR A 102 21.86 -13.32 4.60
N SER A 103 22.26 -13.52 3.35
CA SER A 103 21.90 -12.63 2.24
C SER A 103 20.82 -13.24 1.37
N TYR A 104 19.72 -12.51 1.18
CA TYR A 104 18.57 -12.94 0.37
C TYR A 104 18.02 -11.79 -0.47
N TYR A 105 17.00 -12.07 -1.28
CA TYR A 105 16.39 -11.08 -2.18
C TYR A 105 15.49 -10.09 -1.45
N VAL A 106 15.30 -8.93 -2.07
CA VAL A 106 14.54 -7.80 -1.54
C VAL A 106 13.46 -7.42 -2.54
N TRP A 107 12.21 -7.48 -2.11
CA TRP A 107 11.06 -7.06 -2.92
C TRP A 107 10.34 -5.90 -2.23
N PRO A 108 10.62 -4.65 -2.62
CA PRO A 108 10.02 -3.49 -1.98
C PRO A 108 8.51 -3.38 -2.23
N VAL A 109 7.80 -2.89 -1.22
CA VAL A 109 6.40 -2.51 -1.28
C VAL A 109 6.25 -1.06 -0.81
N ARG A 110 5.33 -0.30 -1.38
CA ARG A 110 4.98 1.04 -0.91
C ARG A 110 4.43 0.99 0.52
N GLY A 111 4.82 1.99 1.32
CA GLY A 111 4.23 2.36 2.59
C GLY A 111 2.82 2.90 2.39
N GLY A 112 1.96 2.80 3.40
CA GLY A 112 0.60 3.32 3.30
C GLY A 112 -0.50 2.33 2.92
N GLN A 113 -0.39 1.07 3.37
CA GLN A 113 -1.55 0.22 3.65
C GLN A 113 -1.37 -0.49 5.00
N VAL A 114 -1.06 0.30 6.03
CA VAL A 114 -1.80 0.07 7.28
C VAL A 114 -3.16 0.68 6.97
N ASP A 115 -4.26 -0.02 7.27
CA ASP A 115 -5.64 0.48 7.12
C ASP A 115 -5.91 1.69 8.06
N THR A 116 -5.07 2.72 8.03
CA THR A 116 -5.35 4.02 8.61
C THR A 116 -6.32 4.71 7.67
N PHE A 117 -7.60 4.48 7.92
CA PHE A 117 -8.65 5.23 7.31
C PHE A 117 -8.82 6.55 8.06
N VAL A 118 -8.86 7.66 7.32
CA VAL A 118 -9.28 8.96 7.83
C VAL A 118 -10.76 9.09 7.53
N ASN A 119 -11.55 9.39 8.57
CA ASN A 119 -12.96 9.70 8.38
C ASN A 119 -13.05 11.12 7.83
N LEU A 120 -13.45 11.25 6.56
CA LEU A 120 -13.72 12.54 5.94
C LEU A 120 -15.18 12.89 6.18
N VAL A 121 -15.44 13.97 6.92
CA VAL A 121 -16.77 14.46 7.23
C VAL A 121 -17.01 15.78 6.52
N ILE A 122 -18.12 15.85 5.78
CA ILE A 122 -18.61 17.09 5.19
C ILE A 122 -20.00 17.43 5.71
N SER A 123 -20.33 18.71 5.73
CA SER A 123 -21.69 19.21 5.95
C SER A 123 -22.07 20.16 4.83
N LYS A 124 -23.25 19.93 4.28
CA LYS A 124 -23.85 20.80 3.27
C LYS A 124 -24.32 22.11 3.92
N ALA A 125 -24.06 23.24 3.27
CA ALA A 125 -24.63 24.54 3.66
C ALA A 125 -25.84 24.90 2.76
N GLY A 126 -26.81 25.62 3.33
CA GLY A 126 -28.01 26.10 2.61
C GLY A 126 -29.22 25.16 2.67
N THR A 127 -30.35 25.59 2.09
CA THR A 127 -31.65 24.91 2.15
C THR A 127 -32.01 24.08 0.92
N GLY A 128 -31.23 24.17 -0.16
CA GLY A 128 -31.48 23.41 -1.39
C GLY A 128 -31.26 21.90 -1.20
N SER A 129 -31.88 21.04 -1.99
CA SER A 129 -31.80 19.58 -1.85
C SER A 129 -30.67 18.89 -2.63
N GLY A 130 -29.85 19.67 -3.36
CA GLY A 130 -28.74 19.12 -4.15
C GLY A 130 -27.67 18.39 -3.33
N THR A 131 -26.91 17.50 -3.97
CA THR A 131 -26.00 16.54 -3.35
C THR A 131 -24.52 16.90 -3.56
N VAL A 132 -23.63 16.37 -2.71
CA VAL A 132 -22.17 16.40 -2.91
C VAL A 132 -21.63 14.98 -2.95
N THR A 133 -20.99 14.58 -4.04
CA THR A 133 -20.42 13.23 -4.20
C THR A 133 -18.89 13.24 -4.20
N SER A 134 -18.24 12.17 -3.77
CA SER A 134 -16.78 12.04 -3.81
C SER A 134 -16.26 11.12 -4.92
N SER A 135 -15.03 11.37 -5.38
CA SER A 135 -14.18 10.42 -6.11
C SER A 135 -12.82 10.28 -5.39
N PRO A 136 -12.43 9.10 -4.88
CA PRO A 136 -13.14 7.81 -4.94
C PRO A 136 -14.54 7.82 -4.30
N ALA A 137 -15.42 6.91 -4.74
CA ALA A 137 -16.80 6.84 -4.25
C ALA A 137 -16.85 6.49 -2.76
N GLY A 138 -17.69 7.21 -2.01
CA GLY A 138 -17.87 6.99 -0.57
C GLY A 138 -18.80 8.00 0.09
N ILE A 139 -18.70 9.27 -0.31
CA ILE A 139 -19.60 10.33 0.12
C ILE A 139 -20.66 10.57 -0.95
N ASN A 140 -21.92 10.60 -0.54
CA ASN A 140 -23.04 11.14 -1.31
C ASN A 140 -23.94 11.91 -0.32
N CYS A 141 -23.58 13.17 -0.11
CA CYS A 141 -24.16 14.05 0.90
C CYS A 141 -25.51 14.60 0.45
N GLY A 142 -26.48 13.69 0.30
CA GLY A 142 -27.91 13.85 0.52
C GLY A 142 -28.44 12.90 1.61
N ALA A 143 -27.73 11.78 1.85
CA ALA A 143 -28.00 10.84 2.95
C ALA A 143 -26.73 10.40 3.71
N THR A 144 -25.55 10.43 3.08
CA THR A 144 -24.28 9.99 3.69
C THR A 144 -23.18 11.02 3.45
N CYS A 145 -22.83 11.76 4.51
CA CYS A 145 -21.87 12.87 4.45
C CYS A 145 -20.52 12.58 5.12
N SER A 146 -20.27 11.32 5.47
CA SER A 146 -19.00 10.89 6.05
C SER A 146 -18.57 9.55 5.46
N PHE A 147 -17.30 9.39 5.14
CA PHE A 147 -16.77 8.12 4.68
C PHE A 147 -15.30 7.96 5.06
N LEU A 148 -14.89 6.71 5.27
CA LEU A 148 -13.52 6.32 5.58
C LEU A 148 -12.71 6.21 4.29
N PHE A 149 -11.76 7.12 4.08
CA PHE A 149 -10.81 7.05 2.98
C PHE A 149 -9.43 6.63 3.49
N PRO A 150 -8.66 5.85 2.73
CA PRO A 150 -7.28 5.56 3.10
C PRO A 150 -6.48 6.86 3.29
N GLN A 151 -5.64 6.91 4.31
CA GLN A 151 -4.78 8.05 4.57
C GLN A 151 -3.97 8.43 3.32
N SER A 152 -3.81 9.75 3.08
CA SER A 152 -3.14 10.31 1.89
C SER A 152 -3.86 10.06 0.54
N THR A 153 -5.12 9.62 0.54
CA THR A 153 -5.97 9.60 -0.67
C THR A 153 -6.37 11.02 -1.05
N SER A 154 -6.15 11.41 -2.31
CA SER A 154 -6.73 12.63 -2.86
C SER A 154 -8.22 12.38 -3.15
N VAL A 155 -9.09 13.07 -2.43
CA VAL A 155 -10.55 12.97 -2.59
C VAL A 155 -11.05 14.23 -3.31
N THR A 156 -11.70 14.04 -4.45
CA THR A 156 -12.37 15.12 -5.19
C THR A 156 -13.85 15.14 -4.82
N LEU A 157 -14.37 16.28 -4.38
CA LEU A 157 -15.79 16.48 -4.09
C LEU A 157 -16.47 17.23 -5.24
N THR A 158 -17.60 16.72 -5.71
CA THR A 158 -18.38 17.29 -6.81
C THR A 158 -19.79 17.65 -6.33
N PRO A 159 -20.17 18.93 -6.32
CA PRO A 159 -21.53 19.35 -6.00
C PRO A 159 -22.44 19.20 -7.22
N THR A 160 -23.68 18.77 -6.99
CA THR A 160 -24.77 18.77 -7.98
C THR A 160 -25.96 19.51 -7.36
N ALA A 161 -26.28 20.69 -7.90
CA ALA A 161 -27.44 21.46 -7.44
C ALA A 161 -28.72 20.96 -8.13
N ASP A 162 -29.82 20.89 -7.38
CA ASP A 162 -31.13 20.60 -7.96
C ASP A 162 -31.69 21.79 -8.74
N SER A 163 -32.66 21.53 -9.62
CA SER A 163 -33.32 22.58 -10.40
C SER A 163 -33.88 23.68 -9.49
N GLY A 164 -33.48 24.93 -9.74
CA GLY A 164 -33.86 26.09 -8.93
C GLY A 164 -33.00 26.34 -7.69
N SER A 165 -32.00 25.51 -7.41
CA SER A 165 -31.03 25.72 -6.33
C SER A 165 -29.67 26.17 -6.89
N THR A 166 -28.95 27.01 -6.14
CA THR A 166 -27.54 27.31 -6.40
C THR A 166 -26.68 26.65 -5.34
N PHE A 167 -25.50 26.15 -5.73
CA PHE A 167 -24.53 25.68 -4.77
C PHE A 167 -23.96 26.88 -4.00
N THR A 168 -24.02 26.82 -2.66
CA THR A 168 -23.55 27.91 -1.77
C THR A 168 -22.30 27.52 -1.00
N GLY A 169 -22.07 26.22 -0.80
CA GLY A 169 -20.86 25.71 -0.16
C GLY A 169 -21.04 24.41 0.64
N TRP A 170 -19.91 23.86 1.07
CA TRP A 170 -19.78 22.81 2.09
C TRP A 170 -18.70 23.18 3.12
N SER A 171 -18.78 22.57 4.30
CA SER A 171 -17.83 22.74 5.41
C SER A 171 -17.51 21.39 6.07
N GLY A 172 -16.61 21.38 7.05
CA GLY A 172 -16.15 20.17 7.74
C GLY A 172 -14.62 20.10 7.72
N ASP A 173 -14.09 18.93 7.36
CA ASP A 173 -12.64 18.73 7.22
C ASP A 173 -12.04 19.48 6.02
N CYS A 174 -12.88 19.86 5.06
CA CYS A 174 -12.56 20.74 3.94
C CYS A 174 -13.73 21.70 3.72
N SER A 175 -13.45 22.90 3.22
CA SER A 175 -14.47 23.87 2.82
C SER A 175 -14.39 24.17 1.32
N GLY A 176 -15.55 24.44 0.71
CA GLY A 176 -15.68 24.86 -0.68
C GLY A 176 -16.93 25.71 -0.82
N THR A 177 -16.89 26.74 -1.64
CA THR A 177 -18.00 27.69 -1.90
C THR A 177 -18.28 27.77 -3.38
#